data_AF-A0A848MZ85-F1
#
_entry.id   AF-A0A848MZ85-F1
#
_cell.length_a   1.000
_cell.length_b   1.000
_cell.length_c   1.000
_cell.angle_alpha   90.00
_cell.angle_beta   90.00
_cell.angle_gamma   90.00
#
_symmetry.space_group_name_H-M   'P 1'
#
loop_
_entity.id
_entity.type
_entity.pdbx_description
1 polymer ?
#
loop_
_entity_poly.entity_id
_entity_poly.type
_entity_poly.pdbx_seq_one_letter_code
_entity_poly.pdbx_strand_id
1 'polypeptide(L)'
;MLYLFYERIKKKEGFKGSFLMSFSLFIMFFSQDRLCNSILNEIISDLKSGRLVLEKNNILTNQNIYNLQIASRKHNYSKITYAVTVLPSKDDLIIKKDFSNEKYWVFYSKYYYSRSHAIGFIE
;
A
#
# COMPACT_ATOMS: atom_id res chain seq x y z
N MET A 1 -11.70 3.43 29.87
CA MET A 1 -11.63 2.63 28.63
C MET A 1 -11.58 1.13 28.90
N LEU A 2 -10.54 0.60 29.56
CA LEU A 2 -10.43 -0.83 29.90
C LEU A 2 -11.60 -1.38 30.73
N TYR A 3 -12.09 -0.61 31.71
CA TYR A 3 -13.24 -0.98 32.54
C TYR A 3 -14.55 -1.13 31.74
N LEU A 4 -14.80 -0.25 30.77
CA LEU A 4 -15.98 -0.32 29.89
C LEU A 4 -15.92 -1.53 28.96
N PHE A 5 -14.72 -1.92 28.52
CA PHE A 5 -14.48 -3.14 27.75
C PHE A 5 -14.80 -4.39 28.59
N TYR A 6 -14.39 -4.40 29.86
CA TYR A 6 -14.66 -5.47 30.80
C TYR A 6 -16.16 -5.67 31.07
N GLU A 7 -16.91 -4.58 31.33
CA GLU A 7 -18.37 -4.68 31.50
C GLU A 7 -19.10 -5.18 30.26
N ARG A 8 -18.68 -4.76 29.06
CA ARG A 8 -19.29 -5.21 27.79
C ARG A 8 -19.07 -6.70 27.54
N ILE A 9 -17.92 -7.26 27.93
CA ILE A 9 -17.64 -8.69 27.84
C ILE A 9 -18.45 -9.50 28.87
N LYS A 10 -18.69 -8.93 30.06
CA LYS A 10 -19.44 -9.58 31.15
C LYS A 10 -20.92 -9.79 30.80
N LYS A 11 -21.52 -8.91 30.00
CA LYS A 11 -22.85 -9.13 29.40
C LYS A 11 -22.67 -10.01 28.15
N LYS A 12 -23.15 -11.27 28.20
CA LYS A 12 -23.02 -12.29 27.12
C LYS A 12 -23.38 -11.82 25.70
N GLU A 13 -24.15 -10.75 25.56
CA GLU A 13 -24.51 -10.13 24.28
C GLU A 13 -23.39 -9.26 23.66
N GLY A 14 -22.52 -8.65 24.48
CA GLY A 14 -21.41 -7.83 24.01
C GLY A 14 -20.23 -8.63 23.46
N PHE A 15 -20.08 -9.90 23.87
CA PHE A 15 -18.99 -10.77 23.41
C PHE A 15 -19.04 -11.02 21.90
N LYS A 16 -20.23 -11.24 21.31
CA LYS A 16 -20.37 -11.45 19.86
C LYS A 16 -19.95 -10.21 19.06
N GLY A 17 -20.38 -9.02 19.50
CA GLY A 17 -20.01 -7.76 18.86
C GLY A 17 -18.52 -7.44 18.99
N SER A 18 -17.95 -7.61 20.18
CA SER A 18 -16.51 -7.44 20.41
C SER A 18 -15.67 -8.47 19.64
N PHE A 19 -16.11 -9.73 19.57
CA PHE A 19 -15.45 -10.77 18.79
C PHE A 19 -15.50 -10.45 17.30
N LEU A 20 -16.67 -10.09 16.75
CA LEU A 20 -16.82 -9.68 15.35
C LEU A 20 -15.95 -8.47 15.01
N MET A 21 -15.90 -7.47 15.88
CA MET A 21 -15.06 -6.28 15.69
C MET A 21 -13.57 -6.65 15.69
N SER A 22 -13.10 -7.41 16.68
CA SER A 22 -11.70 -7.87 16.73
C SER A 22 -11.35 -8.76 15.55
N PHE A 23 -12.26 -9.63 15.12
CA PHE A 23 -12.09 -10.51 13.97
C PHE A 23 -12.03 -9.71 12.66
N SER A 24 -12.86 -8.67 12.50
CA SER A 24 -12.77 -7.78 11.34
C SER A 24 -11.45 -7.01 11.28
N LEU A 25 -10.94 -6.54 12.43
CA LEU A 25 -9.64 -5.88 12.52
C LEU A 25 -8.50 -6.84 12.21
N PHE A 26 -8.61 -8.09 12.68
CA PHE A 26 -7.66 -9.16 12.36
C PHE A 26 -7.61 -9.41 10.85
N ILE A 27 -8.77 -9.65 10.21
CA ILE A 27 -8.83 -9.86 8.75
C ILE A 27 -8.24 -8.67 8.00
N MET A 28 -8.56 -7.44 8.43
CA MET A 28 -8.05 -6.22 7.82
C MET A 28 -6.52 -6.14 7.89
N PHE A 29 -5.90 -6.60 8.97
CA PHE A 29 -4.44 -6.60 9.11
C PHE A 29 -3.78 -7.59 8.14
N PHE A 30 -4.34 -8.80 8.00
CA PHE A 30 -3.80 -9.80 7.07
C PHE A 30 -4.14 -9.54 5.59
N SER A 31 -5.13 -8.71 5.31
CA SER A 31 -5.49 -8.37 3.93
C SER A 31 -4.60 -7.28 3.33
N GLN A 32 -3.87 -6.52 4.14
CA GLN A 32 -2.99 -5.43 3.68
C GLN A 32 -1.95 -5.89 2.66
N ASP A 33 -1.20 -6.94 2.97
CA ASP A 33 -0.16 -7.46 2.06
C ASP A 33 -0.77 -8.05 0.79
N ARG A 34 -1.93 -8.72 0.90
CA ARG A 34 -2.66 -9.24 -0.26
C ARG A 34 -3.15 -8.12 -1.17
N LEU A 35 -3.62 -7.01 -0.60
CA LEU A 35 -4.05 -5.82 -1.34
C LEU A 35 -2.85 -5.18 -2.06
N CYS A 36 -1.72 -4.96 -1.39
CA CYS A 36 -0.50 -4.46 -2.04
C CYS A 36 -0.07 -5.38 -3.19
N ASN A 37 -0.05 -6.70 -2.96
CA ASN A 37 0.30 -7.67 -4.01
C ASN A 37 -0.67 -7.61 -5.20
N SER A 38 -1.98 -7.50 -4.95
CA SER A 38 -2.97 -7.37 -6.01
C SER A 38 -2.76 -6.12 -6.86
N ILE A 39 -2.49 -4.98 -6.22
CA ILE A 39 -2.24 -3.70 -6.91
C ILE A 39 -0.95 -3.81 -7.74
N LEU A 40 0.11 -4.40 -7.17
CA LEU A 40 1.37 -4.59 -7.88
C LEU A 40 1.20 -5.49 -9.11
N ASN A 41 0.50 -6.62 -8.97
CA ASN A 41 0.25 -7.54 -10.08
C ASN A 41 -0.58 -6.89 -11.20
N GLU A 42 -1.56 -6.07 -10.85
CA GLU A 42 -2.33 -5.28 -11.81
C GLU A 42 -1.41 -4.32 -12.59
N ILE A 43 -0.59 -3.51 -11.91
CA ILE A 43 0.34 -2.58 -12.55
C ILE A 43 1.30 -3.33 -13.49
N ILE A 44 1.87 -4.44 -13.04
CA ILE A 44 2.80 -5.26 -13.85
C ILE A 44 2.08 -5.84 -15.07
N SER A 45 0.87 -6.36 -14.90
CA SER A 45 0.08 -6.93 -16.00
C SER A 45 -0.28 -5.86 -17.04
N ASP A 46 -0.68 -4.68 -16.59
CA ASP A 46 -1.06 -3.59 -17.48
C ASP A 46 0.15 -2.99 -18.22
N LEU A 47 1.32 -2.90 -17.56
CA LEU A 47 2.59 -2.51 -18.21
C LEU A 47 3.01 -3.52 -19.28
N LYS A 48 2.96 -4.81 -18.97
CA LYS A 48 3.34 -5.88 -19.92
C LYS A 48 2.39 -5.94 -21.13
N SER A 49 1.11 -5.66 -20.91
CA SER A 49 0.10 -5.63 -21.97
C SER A 49 0.07 -4.31 -22.73
N GLY A 50 0.86 -3.30 -22.33
CA GLY A 50 0.89 -1.98 -22.96
C GLY A 50 -0.37 -1.14 -22.70
N ARG A 51 -1.27 -1.60 -21.82
CA ARG A 51 -2.44 -0.83 -21.37
C ARG A 51 -2.06 0.34 -20.47
N LEU A 52 -0.94 0.17 -19.78
CA LEU A 52 -0.33 1.17 -18.92
C LEU A 52 1.04 1.52 -19.50
N VAL A 53 1.28 2.81 -19.68
CA VAL A 53 2.58 3.32 -20.14
C VAL A 53 3.05 4.37 -19.16
N LEU A 54 4.28 4.21 -18.67
CA LEU A 54 4.92 5.24 -17.86
C LEU A 54 5.30 6.41 -18.75
N GLU A 55 4.97 7.62 -18.32
CA GLU A 55 5.49 8.82 -18.95
C GLU A 55 7.02 8.81 -18.89
N LYS A 56 7.66 9.14 -20.02
CA LYS A 56 9.10 8.98 -20.19
C LYS A 56 9.85 9.85 -19.17
N ASN A 57 10.60 9.21 -18.27
CA ASN A 57 11.34 9.87 -17.20
C ASN A 57 12.66 9.13 -16.92
N ASN A 58 13.57 9.78 -16.19
CA ASN A 58 14.90 9.23 -15.86
C ASN A 58 14.95 8.52 -14.49
N ILE A 59 13.83 8.47 -13.76
CA ILE A 59 13.80 8.07 -12.35
C ILE A 59 13.26 6.64 -12.19
N LEU A 60 12.27 6.27 -13.00
CA LEU A 60 11.55 5.00 -12.90
C LEU A 60 11.43 4.38 -14.30
N THR A 61 11.96 3.16 -14.44
CA THR A 61 11.76 2.35 -15.63
C THR A 61 10.76 1.23 -15.36
N ASN A 62 10.21 0.63 -16.41
CA ASN A 62 9.36 -0.56 -16.28
C ASN A 62 10.05 -1.69 -15.50
N GLN A 63 11.38 -1.83 -15.66
CA GLN A 63 12.17 -2.85 -14.99
C GLN A 63 12.22 -2.63 -13.47
N ASN A 64 12.28 -1.39 -13.02
CA ASN A 64 12.21 -1.05 -11.60
C ASN A 64 10.87 -1.49 -10.99
N ILE A 65 9.76 -1.32 -11.73
CA ILE A 65 8.44 -1.74 -11.28
C ILE A 65 8.32 -3.27 -11.24
N TYR A 66 8.86 -3.97 -12.23
CA TYR A 66 8.85 -5.43 -12.26
C TYR A 66 9.65 -6.06 -11.10
N ASN A 67 10.63 -5.33 -10.57
CA ASN A 67 11.49 -5.78 -9.48
C ASN A 67 11.07 -5.24 -8.10
N LEU A 68 9.89 -4.61 -8.00
CA LEU A 68 9.37 -4.11 -6.72
C LEU A 68 9.22 -5.24 -5.71
N GLN A 69 9.82 -5.05 -4.53
CA GLN A 69 9.63 -5.95 -3.40
C GLN A 69 8.43 -5.47 -2.57
N ILE A 70 7.51 -6.40 -2.25
CA ILE A 70 6.31 -6.08 -1.48
C ILE A 70 6.70 -5.85 -0.02
N ALA A 71 6.37 -4.67 0.51
CA ALA A 71 6.40 -4.43 1.95
C ALA A 71 5.46 -3.27 2.31
N SER A 72 4.71 -3.47 3.39
CA SER A 72 3.71 -2.54 3.93
C SER A 72 4.13 -2.02 5.32
N ARG A 73 5.39 -1.60 5.48
CA ARG A 73 5.86 -1.08 6.78
C ARG A 73 5.69 0.44 6.87
N LYS A 74 5.80 0.98 8.09
CA LYS A 74 5.79 2.41 8.35
C LYS A 74 7.22 2.94 8.19
N HIS A 75 7.39 4.05 7.47
CA HIS A 75 8.71 4.59 7.11
C HIS A 75 8.81 6.09 7.37
N ASN A 76 10.05 6.56 7.55
CA ASN A 76 10.37 7.98 7.59
C ASN A 76 10.85 8.43 6.21
N TYR A 77 9.93 9.02 5.46
CA TYR A 77 10.20 9.47 4.10
C TYR A 77 10.99 10.78 4.10
N SER A 78 11.86 10.89 3.11
CA SER A 78 12.45 12.17 2.73
C SER A 78 11.40 13.16 2.24
N LYS A 79 11.68 14.45 2.39
CA LYS A 79 10.84 15.51 1.82
C LYS A 79 10.83 15.47 0.29
N ILE A 80 11.83 14.83 -0.31
CA ILE A 80 11.95 14.71 -1.77
C ILE A 80 11.00 13.60 -2.22
N THR A 81 10.06 14.00 -3.07
CA THR A 81 9.07 13.11 -3.67
C THR A 81 9.18 13.21 -5.17
N TYR A 82 9.25 12.06 -5.84
CA TYR A 82 9.18 11.97 -7.29
C TYR A 82 7.81 11.41 -7.68
N ALA A 83 7.26 11.88 -8.79
CA ALA A 83 5.99 11.38 -9.31
C ALA A 83 6.15 11.09 -10.80
N VAL A 84 5.58 9.97 -11.23
CA VAL A 84 5.54 9.55 -12.63
C VAL A 84 4.10 9.33 -13.02
N THR A 85 3.63 10.10 -14.00
CA THR A 85 2.29 9.93 -14.55
C THR A 85 2.19 8.63 -15.31
N VAL A 86 1.06 7.97 -15.12
CA VAL A 86 0.68 6.73 -15.76
C VAL A 86 -0.38 7.01 -16.82
N LEU A 87 -0.12 6.61 -18.05
CA LEU A 87 -1.06 6.77 -19.17
C LEU A 87 -1.78 5.45 -19.48
N PRO A 88 -3.06 5.47 -19.88
CA PRO A 88 -3.91 6.65 -20.12
C PRO A 88 -4.67 7.16 -18.89
N SER A 89 -4.59 6.47 -17.74
CA SER A 89 -5.43 6.77 -16.58
C SER A 89 -5.14 8.13 -15.94
N LYS A 90 -3.96 8.71 -16.20
CA LYS A 90 -3.44 9.93 -15.57
C LYS A 90 -3.33 9.81 -14.05
N ASP A 91 -3.22 8.58 -13.56
CA ASP A 91 -2.83 8.31 -12.18
C ASP A 91 -1.32 8.53 -12.03
N ASP A 92 -0.84 8.66 -10.81
CA ASP A 92 0.55 8.91 -10.48
C ASP A 92 1.14 7.74 -9.70
N LEU A 93 2.32 7.30 -10.12
CA LEU A 93 3.22 6.51 -9.30
C LEU A 93 4.13 7.47 -8.53
N ILE A 94 3.91 7.57 -7.23
CA ILE A 94 4.65 8.45 -6.34
C ILE A 94 5.76 7.63 -5.69
N ILE A 95 6.98 8.16 -5.71
CA ILE A 95 8.18 7.53 -5.21
C ILE A 95 8.76 8.41 -4.10
N LYS A 96 9.03 7.82 -2.93
CA LYS A 96 9.62 8.50 -1.79
C LYS A 96 10.85 7.75 -1.31
N LYS A 97 12.00 8.43 -1.24
CA LYS A 97 13.22 7.85 -0.65
C LYS A 97 13.08 7.79 0.87
N ASP A 98 13.42 6.64 1.47
CA ASP A 98 13.55 6.47 2.91
C ASP A 98 14.86 7.08 3.41
N PHE A 99 14.80 7.82 4.52
CA PHE A 99 16.02 8.37 5.14
C PHE A 99 16.90 7.30 5.76
N SER A 100 16.29 6.23 6.30
CA SER A 100 17.00 5.23 7.10
C SER A 100 17.79 4.25 6.23
N ASN A 101 17.22 3.85 5.10
CA ASN A 101 17.65 2.64 4.39
C ASN A 101 17.96 2.89 2.91
N GLU A 102 17.93 4.14 2.47
CA GLU A 102 18.08 4.57 1.07
C GLU A 102 17.12 3.97 0.03
N LYS A 103 16.23 3.07 0.45
CA LYS A 103 15.18 2.43 -0.37
C LYS A 103 14.17 3.44 -0.91
N TYR A 104 13.67 3.18 -2.11
CA TYR A 104 12.63 4.00 -2.74
C TYR A 104 11.27 3.31 -2.63
N TRP A 105 10.36 3.92 -1.87
CA TRP A 105 9.01 3.40 -1.64
C TRP A 105 8.05 3.92 -2.70
N VAL A 106 7.23 3.03 -3.24
CA VAL A 106 6.32 3.32 -4.35
C VAL A 106 4.87 3.28 -3.89
N PHE A 107 4.11 4.29 -4.31
CA PHE A 107 2.69 4.52 -4.02
C PHE A 107 1.96 4.73 -5.35
N TYR A 108 0.69 4.34 -5.43
CA TYR A 108 -0.13 4.50 -6.63
C TYR A 108 -1.40 5.28 -6.32
N SER A 109 -1.57 6.42 -6.98
CA SER A 109 -2.63 7.38 -6.63
C SER A 109 -4.06 6.90 -6.97
N LYS A 110 -4.17 5.89 -7.86
CA LYS A 110 -5.45 5.24 -8.25
C LYS A 110 -6.23 4.72 -7.04
N TYR A 111 -5.53 4.17 -6.04
CA TYR A 111 -6.16 3.54 -4.88
C TYR A 111 -5.98 4.37 -3.61
N TYR A 112 -7.07 4.67 -2.91
CA TYR A 112 -7.03 5.42 -1.64
C TYR A 112 -6.08 4.80 -0.61
N TYR A 113 -6.12 3.47 -0.49
CA TYR A 113 -5.22 2.72 0.39
C TYR A 113 -3.75 2.99 0.08
N SER A 114 -3.39 3.01 -1.21
CA SER A 114 -2.03 3.21 -1.69
C SER A 114 -1.58 4.67 -1.65
N ARG A 115 -2.45 5.63 -1.30
CA ARG A 115 -2.01 7.01 -1.00
C ARG A 115 -1.32 7.11 0.36
N SER A 116 -1.67 6.21 1.28
CA SER A 116 -1.13 6.17 2.64
C SER A 116 -0.17 5.01 2.87
N HIS A 117 -0.31 3.91 2.13
CA HIS A 117 0.51 2.72 2.25
C HIS A 117 1.31 2.50 0.96
N ALA A 118 2.62 2.26 1.11
CA ALA A 118 3.44 1.88 -0.03
C ALA A 118 3.04 0.48 -0.51
N ILE A 119 3.05 0.28 -1.83
CA ILE A 119 2.78 -1.01 -2.46
C ILE A 119 4.02 -1.90 -2.38
N GLY A 120 5.20 -1.28 -2.45
CA GLY A 120 6.49 -1.94 -2.38
C GLY A 120 7.64 -0.95 -2.40
N PHE A 121 8.86 -1.48 -2.47
CA PHE A 121 10.08 -0.70 -2.57
C PHE A 121 11.03 -1.21 -3.65
N ILE A 122 11.87 -0.30 -4.11
CA ILE A 122 13.01 -0.53 -5.00
C ILE A 122 14.27 -0.31 -4.18
N GLU A 123 15.25 -1.22 -4.32
CA GLU A 123 16.60 -1.08 -3.77
C GLU A 123 17.51 -0.30 -4.72
#